data_AF-A0AA48RA25-F1
#
_entry.id   AF-A0AA48RA25-F1
#
_cell.length_a   1.000
_cell.length_b   1.000
_cell.length_c   1.000
_cell.angle_alpha   90.00
_cell.angle_beta   90.00
_cell.angle_gamma   90.00
#
_symmetry.space_group_name_H-M   'P 1'
#
loop_
_entity.id
_entity.type
_entity.pdbx_description
1 polymer ?
#
loop_
_entity_poly.entity_id
_entity_poly.type
_entity_poly.pdbx_seq_one_letter_code
_entity_poly.pdbx_strand_id
1 'polypeptide(L)'
;MVRIVEHRSALPNGPILAVHVRHGGNAEPAIFAHLAVEVFGQSAHPAAFPERMPVEEAFLQALAYAKRAGLTVIWIDDPGGFFPPKKRPVRDVQE
;
A
#
# COMPACT_ATOMS: atom_id res chain seq x y z
N MET A 1 -8.55 -13.27 -5.18
CA MET A 1 -8.98 -12.23 -4.23
C MET A 1 -7.76 -11.62 -3.56
N VAL A 2 -7.65 -10.30 -3.46
CA VAL A 2 -6.54 -9.60 -2.79
C VAL A 2 -7.02 -9.12 -1.42
N ARG A 3 -6.32 -9.48 -0.35
CA ARG A 3 -6.62 -9.09 1.03
C ARG A 3 -5.89 -7.80 1.37
N ILE A 4 -6.60 -6.83 1.93
CA ILE A 4 -5.99 -5.61 2.48
C ILE A 4 -5.84 -5.80 3.98
N VAL A 5 -4.65 -5.51 4.51
CA VAL A 5 -4.36 -5.56 5.95
C VAL A 5 -3.75 -4.25 6.42
N GLU A 6 -3.99 -3.92 7.68
CA GLU A 6 -3.52 -2.67 8.30
C GLU A 6 -2.44 -2.92 9.34
N HIS A 7 -2.46 -4.11 9.95
CA HIS A 7 -1.52 -4.49 10.98
C HIS A 7 -0.46 -5.43 10.44
N ARG A 8 0.81 -5.11 10.72
CA ARG A 8 1.97 -5.93 10.34
C ARG A 8 1.90 -7.36 10.90
N SER A 9 1.23 -7.57 12.03
CA SER A 9 1.00 -8.89 12.64
C SER A 9 0.05 -9.78 11.84
N ALA A 10 -0.74 -9.23 10.91
CA ALA A 10 -1.64 -9.97 10.05
C ALA A 10 -1.00 -10.42 8.72
N LEU A 11 0.31 -10.16 8.54
CA LEU A 11 1.02 -10.49 7.31
C LEU A 11 1.42 -11.97 7.26
N PRO A 12 1.27 -12.63 6.10
CA PRO A 12 1.80 -13.96 5.90
C PRO A 12 3.33 -13.92 5.73
N ASN A 13 3.97 -15.07 5.93
CA ASN A 13 5.36 -15.27 5.53
C ASN A 13 5.42 -15.38 3.99
N GLY A 14 5.60 -14.25 3.31
CA GLY A 14 5.63 -14.21 1.84
C GLY A 14 5.78 -12.79 1.28
N PRO A 15 5.78 -12.65 -0.06
CA PRO A 15 5.77 -11.34 -0.70
C PRO A 15 4.43 -10.66 -0.49
N ILE A 16 4.49 -9.40 -0.09
CA ILE A 16 3.36 -8.50 0.10
C ILE A 16 3.61 -7.21 -0.68
N LEU A 17 2.54 -6.49 -0.97
CA LEU A 17 2.65 -5.14 -1.50
C LEU A 17 2.32 -4.12 -0.41
N ALA A 18 3.32 -3.38 0.05
CA ALA A 18 3.17 -2.33 1.03
C ALA A 18 2.80 -1.00 0.37
N VAL A 19 1.83 -0.30 0.96
CA VAL A 19 1.42 1.06 0.66
C VAL A 19 1.74 1.90 1.89
N HIS A 20 2.84 2.64 1.84
CA HIS A 20 3.30 3.43 2.97
C HIS A 20 2.75 4.85 2.86
N VAL A 21 1.86 5.21 3.76
CA VAL A 21 1.26 6.54 3.84
C VAL A 21 2.11 7.39 4.78
N ARG A 22 2.50 8.58 4.31
CA ARG A 22 3.35 9.52 5.03
C ARG A 22 2.82 10.93 4.93
N HIS A 23 3.14 11.74 5.93
CA HIS A 23 2.89 13.16 5.94
C HIS A 23 4.21 13.92 5.81
N GLY A 24 4.29 14.85 4.86
CA GLY A 24 5.41 15.77 4.70
C GLY A 24 4.89 17.21 4.72
N GLY A 25 5.28 17.99 5.73
CA GLY A 25 4.82 19.38 5.87
C GLY A 25 5.21 20.30 4.71
N ASN A 26 6.26 19.94 3.97
CA ASN A 26 6.72 20.63 2.77
C ASN A 26 6.49 19.81 1.48
N ALA A 27 5.73 18.71 1.57
CA ALA A 27 5.40 17.89 0.41
C ALA A 27 4.11 18.39 -0.24
N GLU A 28 4.03 18.29 -1.56
CA GLU A 28 2.78 18.48 -2.30
C GLU A 28 2.47 17.17 -3.06
N PRO A 29 1.38 16.46 -2.71
CA PRO A 29 0.47 16.69 -1.59
C PRO A 29 1.12 16.45 -0.21
N ALA A 30 0.63 17.14 0.83
CA ALA A 30 1.14 17.03 2.20
C ALA A 30 1.02 15.61 2.78
N ILE A 31 0.00 14.86 2.33
CA ILE A 31 -0.12 13.42 2.57
C ILE A 31 0.13 12.71 1.25
N PHE A 32 1.11 11.82 1.24
CA PHE A 32 1.50 11.05 0.05
C PHE A 32 1.71 9.59 0.41
N ALA A 33 1.71 8.73 -0.61
CA ALA A 33 2.04 7.34 -0.47
C ALA A 33 3.18 6.92 -1.41
N HIS A 34 3.90 5.88 -1.01
CA HIS A 34 4.81 5.12 -1.85
C HIS A 34 4.49 3.63 -1.76
N LEU A 35 4.78 2.91 -2.83
CA LEU A 35 4.55 1.48 -2.93
C LEU A 35 5.87 0.73 -2.81
N ALA A 36 5.84 -0.42 -2.15
CA ALA A 36 7.00 -1.30 -2.07
C ALA A 36 6.54 -2.75 -2.11
N VAL A 37 7.26 -3.60 -2.86
CA VAL A 37 7.13 -5.04 -2.68
C VAL A 37 8.04 -5.42 -1.53
N GLU A 38 7.45 -5.92 -0.45
CA GLU A 38 8.20 -6.39 0.71
C GLU A 38 8.06 -7.91 0.82
N VAL A 39 9.12 -8.57 1.25
CA VAL A 39 9.07 -9.98 1.64
C VAL A 39 9.35 -10.02 3.13
N PHE A 40 8.56 -10.79 3.89
CA PHE A 40 8.78 -10.93 5.32
C PHE A 40 10.24 -11.32 5.63
N GLY A 41 10.92 -10.53 6.47
CA GLY A 41 12.33 -10.73 6.81
C GLY A 41 13.34 -10.13 5.82
N GLN A 42 12.88 -9.46 4.75
CA GLN A 42 13.72 -8.71 3.82
C GLN A 42 13.41 -7.22 3.87
N SER A 43 14.43 -6.39 3.64
CA SER A 43 14.23 -4.96 3.44
C SER A 43 13.46 -4.71 2.15
N ALA A 44 12.52 -3.77 2.19
CA ALA A 44 11.76 -3.32 1.03
C ALA A 44 12.70 -3.00 -0.14
N HIS A 45 12.34 -3.42 -1.35
CA HIS A 45 13.16 -3.12 -2.53
C HIS A 45 13.06 -1.61 -2.82
N PRO A 46 14.14 -0.82 -2.66
CA PRO A 46 14.07 0.64 -2.67
C PRO A 46 13.69 1.25 -4.03
N ALA A 47 13.74 0.44 -5.09
CA ALA A 47 13.43 0.84 -6.46
C ALA A 47 12.05 0.39 -6.96
N ALA A 48 11.22 -0.25 -6.14
CA ALA A 48 9.96 -0.84 -6.62
C ALA A 48 8.98 0.24 -7.12
N PHE A 49 8.90 1.40 -6.46
CA PHE A 49 8.11 2.55 -6.93
C PHE A 49 8.75 3.88 -6.50
N PRO A 50 9.36 4.63 -7.43
CA PRO A 50 10.20 5.78 -7.09
C PRO A 50 9.45 7.10 -6.83
N GLU A 51 8.15 7.20 -7.08
CA GLU A 51 7.45 8.48 -7.04
C GLU A 51 6.44 8.58 -5.89
N ARG A 52 6.52 9.70 -5.16
CA ARG A 52 5.47 10.14 -4.25
C ARG A 52 4.24 10.43 -5.09
N MET A 53 3.10 9.88 -4.69
CA MET A 53 1.84 10.12 -5.37
C MET A 53 0.71 10.31 -4.36
N PRO A 54 -0.44 10.87 -4.78
CA PRO A 54 -1.64 10.89 -3.97
C PRO A 54 -1.99 9.50 -3.45
N VAL A 55 -2.43 9.42 -2.18
CA VAL A 55 -2.65 8.14 -1.51
C VAL A 55 -3.69 7.27 -2.23
N GLU A 56 -4.73 7.89 -2.76
CA GLU A 56 -5.76 7.20 -3.54
C GLU A 56 -5.20 6.56 -4.82
N GLU A 57 -4.32 7.28 -5.52
CA GLU A 57 -3.66 6.78 -6.72
C GLU A 57 -2.74 5.61 -6.40
N ALA A 58 -1.91 5.73 -5.36
CA ALA A 58 -1.06 4.64 -4.89
C ALA A 58 -1.87 3.39 -4.55
N PHE A 59 -3.01 3.56 -3.88
CA PHE A 59 -3.88 2.44 -3.53
C PHE A 59 -4.46 1.74 -4.78
N LEU A 60 -4.89 2.50 -5.78
CA LEU A 60 -5.39 1.94 -7.05
C LEU A 60 -4.29 1.23 -7.85
N GLN A 61 -3.10 1.83 -7.92
CA GLN A 61 -1.93 1.21 -8.54
C GLN A 61 -1.53 -0.07 -7.81
N ALA A 62 -1.58 -0.08 -6.47
CA ALA A 62 -1.30 -1.25 -5.66
C ALA A 62 -2.26 -2.40 -5.96
N LEU A 63 -3.57 -2.12 -6.03
CA LEU A 63 -4.57 -3.12 -6.41
C LEU A 63 -4.32 -3.71 -7.79
N ALA A 64 -4.03 -2.84 -8.78
CA ALA A 64 -3.76 -3.28 -10.15
C ALA A 64 -2.48 -4.12 -10.23
N TYR A 65 -1.42 -3.70 -9.53
CA TYR A 65 -0.16 -4.42 -9.48
C TYR A 65 -0.31 -5.77 -8.78
N ALA A 66 -0.94 -5.81 -7.60
CA ALA A 66 -1.15 -7.05 -6.85
C ALA A 66 -1.90 -8.08 -7.70
N LYS A 67 -2.96 -7.66 -8.41
CA LYS A 67 -3.69 -8.53 -9.35
C LYS A 67 -2.81 -9.06 -10.48
N ARG A 68 -1.99 -8.20 -11.10
CA ARG A 68 -1.10 -8.58 -12.20
C ARG A 68 0.05 -9.50 -11.76
N ALA A 69 0.61 -9.26 -10.58
CA ALA A 69 1.75 -9.97 -10.03
C ALA A 69 1.36 -11.24 -9.25
N GLY A 70 0.06 -11.51 -9.09
CA GLY A 70 -0.43 -12.64 -8.29
C GLY A 70 -0.20 -12.48 -6.79
N LEU A 71 0.00 -11.25 -6.30
CA LEU A 71 0.13 -10.98 -4.86
C LEU A 71 -1.24 -11.01 -4.20
N THR A 72 -1.34 -11.75 -3.11
CA THR A 72 -2.60 -11.96 -2.40
C THR A 72 -2.83 -10.98 -1.26
N VAL A 73 -1.82 -10.20 -0.88
CA VAL A 73 -1.88 -9.28 0.27
C VAL A 73 -1.32 -7.90 -0.07
N ILE A 74 -2.10 -6.87 0.26
CA ILE A 74 -1.69 -5.47 0.31
C ILE A 74 -1.67 -5.03 1.76
N TRP A 75 -0.55 -4.47 2.22
CA TRP A 75 -0.42 -3.88 3.55
C TRP A 75 -0.48 -2.37 3.46
N ILE A 76 -1.38 -1.75 4.22
CA ILE A 76 -1.41 -0.29 4.39
C ILE A 76 -0.63 0.07 5.64
N ASP A 77 0.55 0.65 5.46
CA ASP A 77 1.37 1.18 6.54
C ASP A 77 1.10 2.68 6.71
N ASP A 78 0.07 2.99 7.51
CA ASP A 78 -0.41 4.35 7.80
C ASP A 78 -0.35 4.64 9.32
N PRO A 79 0.84 4.82 9.90
CA PRO A 79 0.98 5.03 11.35
C PRO A 79 0.31 6.33 11.84
N GLY A 80 0.06 7.29 10.95
CA GLY A 80 -0.60 8.55 11.27
C GLY A 80 -2.12 8.55 11.06
N GLY A 81 -2.71 7.47 10.53
CA GLY A 81 -4.15 7.36 10.31
C GLY A 81 -4.69 8.36 9.28
N PHE A 82 -3.87 8.78 8.31
CA PHE A 82 -4.25 9.76 7.28
C PHE A 82 -5.16 9.16 6.20
N PHE A 83 -5.13 7.84 6.04
CA PHE A 83 -5.88 7.05 5.05
C PHE A 83 -6.62 5.87 5.70
N PRO A 84 -7.60 6.16 6.58
CA PRO A 84 -8.40 5.14 7.24
C PRO A 84 -9.28 4.38 6.23
N PRO A 85 -9.78 3.17 6.58
CA PRO A 85 -10.59 2.33 5.70
C PRO A 85 -11.71 3.06 4.95
N LYS A 86 -12.42 3.97 5.63
CA LYS A 86 -13.53 4.77 5.07
C LYS A 86 -13.14 5.76 3.96
N LYS A 87 -11.85 6.12 3.86
CA LYS A 87 -11.31 7.00 2.81
C LYS A 87 -10.74 6.20 1.63
N ARG A 88 -10.67 4.89 1.73
CA ARG A 88 -10.14 4.04 0.65
C ARG A 88 -11.19 4.00 -0.45
N PRO A 89 -10.80 4.19 -1.72
CA PRO A 89 -11.76 4.04 -2.81
C PRO A 89 -12.33 2.63 -2.74
N VAL A 90 -13.63 2.54 -2.48
CA VAL A 90 -14.37 1.28 -2.45
C VAL A 90 -14.41 0.80 -3.89
N ARG A 91 -13.45 -0.04 -4.29
CA ARG A 91 -13.75 -1.00 -5.34
C ARG A 91 -14.56 -2.09 -4.65
N ASP A 92 -15.87 -2.08 -4.88
CA ASP A 92 -16.62 -3.32 -4.95
C ASP A 92 -15.89 -4.22 -5.95
N VAL A 93 -14.93 -4.99 -5.45
CA VAL A 93 -14.46 -6.20 -6.13
C VAL A 93 -15.41 -7.29 -5.64
N GLN A 94 -16.69 -7.15 -5.96
CA GLN A 94 -17.58 -8.30 -6.01
C GLN A 94 -17.09 -9.18 -7.17
N GLU A 95 -17.08 -10.47 -6.87
CA GLU A 95 -16.53 -11.57 -7.68
C GLU A 95 -17.04 -11.61 -9.12
#